data_AF-A0A2M8PMP0-F1
#
_entry.id   AF-A0A2M8PMP0-F1
#
_cell.length_a   1.000
_cell.length_b   1.000
_cell.length_c   1.000
_cell.angle_alpha   90.00
_cell.angle_beta   90.00
_cell.angle_gamma   90.00
#
_symmetry.space_group_name_H-M   'P 1'
#
loop_
_entity.id
_entity.type
_entity.pdbx_description
1 polymer ?
#
loop_
_entity_poly.entity_id
_entity_poly.type
_entity_poly.pdbx_seq_one_letter_code
_entity_poly.pdbx_strand_id
1 'polypeptide(L)'
;IDIDQIPLDDEKTLALYQNGDTIGTFQFESDGMRNHLKELKPTNIEEWRLLAKILVWLLEDQSGDKNGISLRGLAEHSVWQRLSAEDEGCTMEQCAKMGGICPFFKARKAAEAAHILIVNHALLVSDAASDNHVLPEYDYVIIDEAHDFEAAVTSGMSYRIDEAALRRRIADLGDLSNGLLGAVAKAGQQYLPDRKAQKLIAYMQDMVAASQSMRVVVQKLYQAVYHFLVEEEVARSAEYTITHRLTPQNRQKTAFQQIQRIWVKLEEYLSTLHDALGQLINAIQRMEEATEQQRDNL
;
A
#
# COMPACT_ATOMS: atom_id res chain seq x y z
N ILE A 1 32.71 -7.35 22.82
CA ILE A 1 31.96 -6.61 21.78
C ILE A 1 30.76 -6.02 22.50
N ASP A 2 30.54 -4.72 22.38
CA ASP A 2 29.30 -4.12 22.89
C ASP A 2 28.19 -4.43 21.88
N ILE A 3 27.21 -5.21 22.29
CA ILE A 3 26.16 -5.75 21.41
C ILE A 3 25.25 -4.61 20.94
N ASP A 4 25.04 -3.60 21.76
CA ASP A 4 24.14 -2.49 21.48
C ASP A 4 24.71 -1.49 20.46
N GLN A 5 26.00 -1.63 20.12
CA GLN A 5 26.71 -0.79 19.16
C GLN A 5 26.93 -1.48 17.80
N ILE A 6 26.36 -2.68 17.61
CA ILE A 6 26.49 -3.41 16.35
C ILE A 6 25.49 -2.81 15.32
N PRO A 7 25.96 -2.36 14.15
CA PRO A 7 25.08 -1.85 13.10
C PRO A 7 24.16 -2.96 12.57
N LEU A 8 22.85 -2.71 12.60
CA LEU A 8 21.81 -3.66 12.16
C LEU A 8 21.67 -3.74 10.62
N ASP A 9 22.33 -2.83 9.91
CA ASP A 9 22.36 -2.65 8.46
C ASP A 9 23.73 -2.99 7.85
N ASP A 10 24.56 -3.76 8.54
CA ASP A 10 25.87 -4.20 8.04
C ASP A 10 25.74 -4.97 6.71
N GLU A 11 26.25 -4.36 5.63
CA GLU A 11 26.14 -4.89 4.27
C GLU A 11 26.76 -6.28 4.11
N LYS A 12 27.86 -6.56 4.82
CA LYS A 12 28.55 -7.86 4.74
C LYS A 12 27.72 -8.97 5.38
N THR A 13 27.10 -8.67 6.51
CA THR A 13 26.20 -9.58 7.21
C THR A 13 24.95 -9.86 6.37
N LEU A 14 24.37 -8.83 5.77
CA LEU A 14 23.24 -9.00 4.84
C LEU A 14 23.61 -9.85 3.64
N ALA A 15 24.77 -9.62 3.02
CA ALA A 15 25.24 -10.41 1.89
C ALA A 15 25.45 -11.90 2.23
N LEU A 16 25.96 -12.23 3.41
CA LEU A 16 26.09 -13.62 3.88
C LEU A 16 24.72 -14.31 3.94
N TYR A 17 23.72 -13.63 4.50
CA TYR A 17 22.37 -14.17 4.56
C TYR A 17 21.74 -14.27 3.16
N GLN A 18 21.86 -13.25 2.31
CA GLN A 18 21.36 -13.28 0.92
C GLN A 18 22.01 -14.41 0.09
N ASN A 19 23.23 -14.82 0.42
CA ASN A 19 23.91 -15.94 -0.24
C ASN A 19 23.60 -17.30 0.41
N GLY A 20 22.77 -17.35 1.45
CA GLY A 20 22.47 -18.57 2.21
C GLY A 20 23.67 -19.14 2.96
N ASP A 21 24.67 -18.31 3.27
CA ASP A 21 25.89 -18.69 4.00
C ASP A 21 25.70 -18.54 5.51
N THR A 22 24.66 -19.19 6.03
CA THR A 22 24.17 -19.09 7.41
C THR A 22 24.46 -20.33 8.26
N ILE A 23 25.44 -21.14 7.85
CA ILE A 23 25.86 -22.31 8.64
C ILE A 23 26.46 -21.80 9.96
N GLY A 24 25.88 -22.21 11.09
CA GLY A 24 26.29 -21.77 12.43
C GLY A 24 25.39 -20.69 13.05
N THR A 25 24.35 -20.22 12.35
CA THR A 25 23.29 -19.41 12.95
C THR A 25 22.04 -20.27 13.18
N PHE A 26 21.75 -20.52 14.46
CA PHE A 26 20.63 -21.36 14.89
C PHE A 26 19.32 -20.90 14.24
N GLN A 27 18.51 -21.84 13.75
CA GLN A 27 17.29 -21.64 12.93
C GLN A 27 17.50 -21.22 11.46
N PHE A 28 18.68 -20.74 11.07
CA PHE A 28 18.97 -20.33 9.69
C PHE A 28 19.87 -21.30 8.92
N GLU A 29 20.30 -22.38 9.56
CA GLU A 29 21.23 -23.36 8.97
C GLU A 29 20.56 -24.44 8.09
N SER A 30 19.23 -24.56 8.13
CA SER A 30 18.52 -25.58 7.37
C SER A 30 18.58 -25.32 5.86
N ASP A 31 18.66 -26.39 5.06
CA ASP A 31 18.75 -26.29 3.59
C ASP A 31 17.55 -25.57 2.98
N GLY A 32 16.35 -25.81 3.53
CA GLY A 32 15.13 -25.12 3.12
C GLY A 32 15.25 -23.62 3.35
N MET A 33 15.64 -23.20 4.57
CA MET A 33 15.78 -21.78 4.91
C MET A 33 16.84 -21.11 4.02
N ARG A 34 18.02 -21.73 3.87
CA ARG A 34 19.14 -21.22 3.05
C ARG A 34 18.78 -20.99 1.58
N ASN A 35 17.95 -21.84 0.99
CA ASN A 35 17.48 -21.67 -0.38
C ASN A 35 16.51 -20.48 -0.50
N HIS A 36 15.57 -20.34 0.44
CA HIS A 36 14.68 -19.19 0.49
C HIS A 36 15.43 -17.87 0.68
N LEU A 37 16.51 -17.87 1.49
CA LEU A 37 17.33 -16.68 1.68
C LEU A 37 17.92 -16.15 0.35
N LYS A 38 18.31 -17.07 -0.54
CA LYS A 38 18.90 -16.76 -1.87
C LYS A 38 17.88 -16.23 -2.86
N GLU A 39 16.64 -16.71 -2.78
CA GLU A 39 15.56 -16.32 -3.69
C GLU A 39 14.99 -14.95 -3.32
N LEU A 40 14.78 -14.69 -2.03
CA LEU A 40 14.07 -13.51 -1.54
C LEU A 40 14.94 -12.25 -1.46
N LYS A 41 16.27 -12.40 -1.36
CA LYS A 41 17.26 -11.31 -1.23
C LYS A 41 16.83 -10.11 -0.36
N PRO A 42 16.51 -10.32 0.93
CA PRO A 42 16.08 -9.24 1.82
C PRO A 42 17.15 -8.19 2.00
N THR A 43 16.72 -6.94 2.11
CA THR A 43 17.60 -5.76 2.12
C THR A 43 17.86 -5.21 3.51
N ASN A 44 17.16 -5.70 4.54
CA ASN A 44 17.31 -5.28 5.93
C ASN A 44 16.80 -6.37 6.91
N ILE A 45 17.16 -6.23 8.19
CA ILE A 45 16.84 -7.20 9.24
C ILE A 45 15.34 -7.37 9.53
N GLU A 46 14.54 -6.33 9.30
CA GLU A 46 13.09 -6.37 9.55
C GLU A 46 12.37 -7.16 8.44
N GLU A 47 12.82 -7.01 7.19
CA GLU A 47 12.38 -7.83 6.05
C GLU A 47 12.72 -9.30 6.28
N TRP A 48 13.92 -9.58 6.80
CA TRP A 48 14.31 -10.94 7.23
C TRP A 48 13.37 -11.51 8.29
N ARG A 49 13.14 -10.77 9.37
CA ARG A 49 12.34 -11.25 10.50
C ARG A 49 10.92 -11.55 10.07
N LEU A 50 10.34 -10.71 9.21
CA LEU A 50 9.01 -10.95 8.68
C LEU A 50 8.96 -12.18 7.76
N LEU A 51 9.92 -12.33 6.83
CA LEU A 51 9.94 -13.49 5.94
C LEU A 51 10.10 -14.80 6.71
N ALA A 52 10.96 -14.84 7.72
CA ALA A 52 11.10 -16.00 8.60
C ALA A 52 9.78 -16.33 9.33
N LYS A 53 9.08 -15.31 9.87
CA LYS A 53 7.75 -15.49 10.48
C LYS A 53 6.73 -16.04 9.48
N ILE A 54 6.71 -15.53 8.26
CA ILE A 54 5.81 -16.00 7.20
C ILE A 54 6.09 -17.46 6.87
N LEU A 55 7.37 -17.86 6.72
CA LEU A 55 7.72 -19.24 6.41
C LEU A 55 7.29 -20.22 7.51
N VAL A 56 7.49 -19.87 8.78
CA VAL A 56 7.02 -20.69 9.91
C VAL A 56 5.50 -20.74 9.94
N TRP A 57 4.84 -19.59 9.80
CA TRP A 57 3.38 -19.50 9.77
C TRP A 57 2.78 -20.35 8.63
N LEU A 58 3.37 -20.32 7.43
CA LEU A 58 2.96 -21.15 6.30
C LEU A 58 3.18 -22.66 6.52
N LEU A 59 4.00 -23.08 7.48
CA LEU A 59 4.12 -24.49 7.84
C LEU A 59 3.02 -24.93 8.82
N GLU A 60 2.59 -24.02 9.70
CA GLU A 60 1.59 -24.29 10.74
C GLU A 60 0.15 -24.04 10.25
N ASP A 61 -0.03 -23.07 9.35
CA ASP A 61 -1.32 -22.59 8.88
C ASP A 61 -1.33 -22.44 7.35
N GLN A 62 -2.18 -23.24 6.70
CA GLN A 62 -2.37 -23.22 5.25
C GLN A 62 -3.55 -22.32 4.82
N SER A 63 -4.24 -21.69 5.78
CA SER A 63 -5.44 -20.86 5.54
C SER A 63 -5.10 -19.51 4.92
N GLY A 64 -3.89 -19.00 5.15
CA GLY A 64 -3.46 -17.69 4.67
C GLY A 64 -4.11 -16.50 5.39
N ASP A 65 -4.73 -16.70 6.57
CA ASP A 65 -5.28 -15.61 7.37
C ASP A 65 -4.19 -14.79 8.10
N LYS A 66 -4.13 -13.48 7.82
CA LYS A 66 -3.24 -12.52 8.48
C LYS A 66 -3.36 -12.55 10.02
N ASN A 67 -4.50 -12.93 10.58
CA ASN A 67 -4.65 -13.04 12.04
C ASN A 67 -3.76 -14.15 12.66
N GLY A 68 -3.31 -15.11 11.85
CA GLY A 68 -2.38 -16.15 12.26
C GLY A 68 -0.93 -15.68 12.42
N ILE A 69 -0.58 -14.47 11.96
CA ILE A 69 0.79 -13.93 12.03
C ILE A 69 0.87 -12.63 12.85
N SER A 70 1.75 -12.62 13.86
CA SER A 70 1.97 -11.44 14.71
C SER A 70 3.00 -10.47 14.10
N LEU A 71 2.51 -9.36 13.57
CA LEU A 71 3.31 -8.23 13.11
C LEU A 71 3.59 -7.26 14.27
N ARG A 72 4.86 -6.90 14.48
CA ARG A 72 5.32 -6.01 15.57
C ARG A 72 6.04 -4.79 15.01
N GLY A 73 5.53 -3.61 15.35
CA GLY A 73 6.13 -2.33 14.98
C GLY A 73 5.90 -1.94 13.52
N LEU A 74 6.22 -0.68 13.17
CA LEU A 74 5.94 -0.10 11.86
C LEU A 74 6.74 -0.73 10.71
N ALA A 75 7.93 -1.26 11.00
CA ALA A 75 8.81 -1.84 9.99
C ALA A 75 8.22 -3.12 9.38
N GLU A 76 7.79 -4.08 10.21
CA GLU A 76 7.15 -5.32 9.72
C GLU A 76 5.85 -5.03 8.98
N HIS A 77 5.04 -4.07 9.45
CA HIS A 77 3.81 -3.67 8.76
C HIS A 77 4.12 -3.12 7.36
N SER A 78 5.17 -2.31 7.22
CA SER A 78 5.60 -1.75 5.93
C SER A 78 6.08 -2.82 4.94
N VAL A 79 6.77 -3.86 5.43
CA VAL A 79 7.19 -5.00 4.59
C VAL A 79 6.00 -5.88 4.23
N TRP A 80 5.08 -6.15 5.18
CA TRP A 80 3.86 -6.90 4.93
C TRP A 80 3.02 -6.28 3.82
N GLN A 81 2.85 -4.95 3.82
CA GLN A 81 2.11 -4.25 2.77
C GLN A 81 2.72 -4.39 1.37
N ARG A 82 4.02 -4.67 1.26
CA ARG A 82 4.68 -4.95 -0.02
C ARG A 82 4.49 -6.41 -0.48
N LEU A 83 4.37 -7.34 0.46
CA LEU A 83 4.25 -8.78 0.20
C LEU A 83 2.78 -9.21 0.02
N SER A 84 1.90 -8.59 0.79
CA SER A 84 0.46 -8.77 0.72
C SER A 84 -0.05 -8.09 -0.54
N ALA A 85 -0.89 -8.79 -1.30
CA ALA A 85 -1.71 -8.17 -2.33
C ALA A 85 -2.86 -7.40 -1.65
N GLU A 86 -2.53 -6.31 -0.94
CA GLU A 86 -3.53 -5.30 -0.57
C GLU A 86 -3.81 -4.45 -1.83
N ASP A 87 -4.86 -4.85 -2.57
CA ASP A 87 -5.73 -4.04 -3.44
C ASP A 87 -5.67 -4.15 -4.99
N GLU A 88 -6.88 -4.00 -5.56
CA GLU A 88 -7.34 -3.72 -6.94
C GLU A 88 -7.00 -4.65 -8.11
N GLY A 89 -5.99 -5.52 -8.02
CA GLY A 89 -5.58 -6.37 -9.16
C GLY A 89 -6.18 -7.78 -9.19
N CYS A 90 -6.66 -8.28 -8.05
CA CYS A 90 -6.98 -9.71 -7.89
C CYS A 90 -8.33 -10.08 -8.51
N THR A 91 -8.31 -10.54 -9.76
CA THR A 91 -9.52 -11.02 -10.45
C THR A 91 -9.67 -12.53 -10.35
N MET A 92 -10.91 -13.02 -10.45
CA MET A 92 -11.21 -14.46 -10.48
C MET A 92 -10.46 -15.18 -11.60
N GLU A 93 -10.23 -14.50 -12.73
CA GLU A 93 -9.47 -15.05 -13.86
C GLU A 93 -7.98 -15.24 -13.53
N GLN A 94 -7.36 -14.28 -12.83
CA GLN A 94 -5.97 -14.40 -12.38
C GLN A 94 -5.83 -15.50 -11.32
N CYS A 95 -6.83 -15.65 -10.43
CA CYS A 95 -6.83 -16.72 -9.42
C CYS A 95 -6.96 -18.12 -10.04
N ALA A 96 -7.76 -18.27 -11.10
CA ALA A 96 -7.89 -19.52 -11.83
C ALA A 96 -6.56 -19.95 -12.48
N LYS A 97 -5.76 -18.98 -12.97
CA LYS A 97 -4.42 -19.24 -13.53
C LYS A 97 -3.42 -19.78 -12.48
N MET A 98 -3.64 -19.52 -11.19
CA MET A 98 -2.84 -20.06 -10.08
C MET A 98 -3.25 -21.48 -9.63
N GLY A 99 -4.14 -22.16 -10.36
CA GLY A 99 -4.53 -23.54 -10.05
C GLY A 99 -5.29 -23.69 -8.73
N GLY A 100 -5.91 -22.62 -8.23
CA GLY A 100 -6.71 -22.65 -6.99
C GLY A 100 -5.89 -22.75 -5.70
N ILE A 101 -4.57 -22.50 -5.74
CA ILE A 101 -3.71 -22.53 -4.55
C ILE A 101 -3.92 -21.29 -3.66
N CYS A 102 -4.34 -20.17 -4.27
CA CYS A 102 -4.59 -18.89 -3.61
C CYS A 102 -5.51 -19.05 -2.39
N PRO A 103 -5.05 -18.65 -1.18
CA PRO A 103 -5.85 -18.76 0.04
C PRO A 103 -7.17 -18.00 -0.03
N PHE A 104 -7.16 -16.79 -0.61
CA PHE A 104 -8.38 -16.00 -0.82
C PHE A 104 -9.40 -16.72 -1.71
N PHE A 105 -8.95 -17.31 -2.82
CA PHE A 105 -9.83 -18.08 -3.71
C PHE A 105 -10.44 -19.31 -3.01
N LYS A 106 -9.64 -20.03 -2.22
CA LYS A 106 -10.13 -21.17 -1.42
C LYS A 106 -11.18 -20.74 -0.40
N ALA A 107 -10.92 -19.64 0.32
CA ALA A 107 -11.85 -19.08 1.30
C ALA A 107 -13.16 -18.65 0.64
N ARG A 108 -13.10 -17.96 -0.51
CA ARG A 108 -14.28 -17.56 -1.29
C ARG A 108 -15.11 -18.75 -1.75
N LYS A 109 -14.47 -19.78 -2.34
CA LYS A 109 -15.17 -21.00 -2.78
C LYS A 109 -15.80 -21.76 -1.61
N ALA A 110 -15.14 -21.80 -0.46
CA ALA A 110 -15.70 -22.39 0.76
C ALA A 110 -16.90 -21.58 1.28
N ALA A 111 -16.84 -20.25 1.22
CA ALA A 111 -17.95 -19.37 1.57
C ALA A 111 -19.16 -19.56 0.66
N GLU A 112 -18.96 -19.68 -0.67
CA GLU A 112 -20.04 -19.95 -1.64
C GLU A 112 -20.73 -21.31 -1.41
N ALA A 113 -20.01 -22.30 -0.87
CA ALA A 113 -20.56 -23.62 -0.57
C ALA A 113 -21.15 -23.72 0.85
N ALA A 114 -21.02 -22.68 1.68
CA ALA A 114 -21.47 -22.69 3.05
C ALA A 114 -22.96 -22.31 3.15
N HIS A 115 -23.71 -23.02 4.00
CA HIS A 115 -25.09 -22.64 4.32
C HIS A 115 -25.16 -21.47 5.31
N ILE A 116 -24.13 -21.33 6.16
CA ILE A 116 -24.01 -20.27 7.16
C ILE A 116 -22.58 -19.73 7.04
N LEU A 117 -22.48 -18.42 6.82
CA LEU A 117 -21.21 -17.71 6.75
C LEU A 117 -21.09 -16.77 7.95
N ILE A 118 -19.98 -16.88 8.68
CA ILE A 118 -19.67 -16.01 9.82
C ILE A 118 -18.56 -15.06 9.38
N VAL A 119 -18.84 -13.76 9.42
CA VAL A 119 -17.90 -12.69 9.05
C VAL A 119 -17.83 -11.66 10.16
N ASN A 120 -16.76 -10.85 10.16
CA ASN A 120 -16.69 -9.70 11.05
C ASN A 120 -17.53 -8.53 10.50
N HIS A 121 -17.89 -7.57 11.35
CA HIS A 121 -18.65 -6.39 10.95
C HIS A 121 -17.92 -5.56 9.88
N ALA A 122 -16.58 -5.51 9.93
CA ALA A 122 -15.78 -4.76 8.97
C ALA A 122 -15.97 -5.28 7.54
N LEU A 123 -15.91 -6.59 7.33
CA LEU A 123 -16.07 -7.21 6.01
C LEU A 123 -17.49 -7.05 5.48
N LEU A 124 -18.50 -7.20 6.35
CA LEU A 124 -19.91 -6.97 5.98
C LEU A 124 -20.15 -5.52 5.50
N VAL A 125 -19.58 -4.53 6.21
CA VAL A 125 -19.70 -3.12 5.82
C VAL A 125 -18.91 -2.82 4.54
N SER A 126 -17.70 -3.35 4.40
CA SER A 126 -16.89 -3.17 3.20
C SER A 126 -17.54 -3.78 1.95
N ASP A 127 -18.18 -4.94 2.09
CA ASP A 127 -18.94 -5.59 1.01
C ASP A 127 -20.13 -4.72 0.58
N ALA A 128 -20.93 -4.24 1.53
CA ALA A 128 -22.05 -3.34 1.28
C ALA A 128 -21.64 -2.00 0.64
N ALA A 129 -20.43 -1.51 0.94
CA ALA A 129 -19.88 -0.30 0.32
C ALA A 129 -19.34 -0.53 -1.10
N SER A 130 -19.09 -1.78 -1.49
CA SER A 130 -18.44 -2.16 -2.76
C SER A 130 -19.40 -2.90 -3.72
N ASP A 131 -20.69 -2.58 -3.66
CA ASP A 131 -21.77 -3.21 -4.45
C ASP A 131 -21.87 -4.75 -4.28
N ASN A 132 -21.57 -5.30 -3.10
CA ASN A 132 -21.70 -6.73 -2.74
C ASN A 132 -20.88 -7.72 -3.60
N HIS A 133 -19.67 -7.36 -4.01
CA HIS A 133 -18.83 -8.24 -4.85
C HIS A 133 -17.92 -9.20 -4.08
N VAL A 134 -17.83 -9.06 -2.75
CA VAL A 134 -16.86 -9.78 -1.91
C VAL A 134 -17.51 -11.00 -1.26
N LEU A 135 -18.72 -10.85 -0.71
CA LEU A 135 -19.47 -11.93 -0.08
C LEU A 135 -20.40 -12.61 -1.11
N PRO A 136 -20.68 -13.93 -0.95
CA PRO A 136 -21.72 -14.61 -1.73
C PRO A 136 -23.09 -13.96 -1.49
N GLU A 137 -24.04 -14.16 -2.41
CA GLU A 137 -25.42 -13.72 -2.20
C GLU A 137 -26.03 -14.35 -0.94
N TYR A 138 -26.73 -13.55 -0.15
CA TYR A 138 -27.42 -13.98 1.06
C TYR A 138 -28.78 -13.30 1.18
N ASP A 139 -29.78 -14.03 1.66
CA ASP A 139 -31.14 -13.50 1.89
C ASP A 139 -31.31 -12.89 3.29
N TYR A 140 -30.51 -13.35 4.25
CA TYR A 140 -30.64 -12.99 5.66
C TYR A 140 -29.28 -12.66 6.27
N VAL A 141 -29.26 -11.63 7.11
CA VAL A 141 -28.08 -11.26 7.92
C VAL A 141 -28.48 -11.20 9.39
N ILE A 142 -27.67 -11.82 10.24
CA ILE A 142 -27.82 -11.75 11.70
C ILE A 142 -26.61 -10.96 12.22
N ILE A 143 -26.88 -9.83 12.86
CA ILE A 143 -25.84 -8.99 13.47
C ILE A 143 -25.82 -9.32 14.95
N ASP A 144 -24.76 -10.01 15.38
CA ASP A 144 -24.48 -10.20 16.80
C ASP A 144 -23.77 -8.96 17.37
N GLU A 145 -23.95 -8.68 18.65
CA GLU A 145 -23.37 -7.50 19.31
C GLU A 145 -23.59 -6.18 18.53
N ALA A 146 -24.82 -5.99 18.03
CA ALA A 146 -25.19 -4.86 17.16
C ALA A 146 -24.93 -3.47 17.75
N HIS A 147 -24.62 -3.36 19.05
CA HIS A 147 -24.21 -2.12 19.69
C HIS A 147 -22.87 -1.58 19.14
N ASP A 148 -21.96 -2.45 18.70
CA ASP A 148 -20.67 -2.06 18.08
C ASP A 148 -20.80 -1.82 16.57
N PHE A 149 -21.96 -2.13 15.98
CA PHE A 149 -22.15 -2.08 14.53
C PHE A 149 -22.06 -0.66 13.97
N GLU A 150 -22.57 0.36 14.70
CA GLU A 150 -22.46 1.76 14.28
C GLU A 150 -21.00 2.21 14.14
N ALA A 151 -20.14 1.79 15.08
CA ALA A 151 -18.71 2.08 15.03
C ALA A 151 -18.04 1.36 13.86
N ALA A 152 -18.42 0.11 13.59
CA ALA A 152 -17.94 -0.65 12.44
C ALA A 152 -18.36 -0.01 11.11
N VAL A 153 -19.61 0.44 10.99
CA VAL A 153 -20.10 1.17 9.80
C VAL A 153 -19.33 2.48 9.63
N THR A 154 -19.20 3.27 10.69
CA THR A 154 -18.46 4.54 10.65
C THR A 154 -17.01 4.31 10.23
N SER A 155 -16.35 3.31 10.80
CA SER A 155 -14.96 2.98 10.46
C SER A 155 -14.83 2.45 9.03
N GLY A 156 -15.72 1.57 8.58
CA GLY A 156 -15.70 0.98 7.24
C GLY A 156 -16.00 1.98 6.13
N MET A 157 -16.75 3.04 6.43
CA MET A 157 -17.05 4.13 5.48
C MET A 157 -16.15 5.36 5.65
N SER A 158 -15.17 5.31 6.56
CA SER A 158 -14.24 6.42 6.79
C SER A 158 -13.01 6.32 5.90
N TYR A 159 -12.67 7.41 5.23
CA TYR A 159 -11.36 7.55 4.58
C TYR A 159 -10.34 8.07 5.59
N ARG A 160 -9.19 7.38 5.66
CA ARG A 160 -8.06 7.79 6.50
C ARG A 160 -6.87 8.13 5.63
N ILE A 161 -6.32 9.32 5.86
CA ILE A 161 -5.07 9.75 5.25
C ILE A 161 -4.14 10.21 6.36
N ASP A 162 -2.89 9.76 6.29
CA ASP A 162 -1.82 10.20 7.16
C ASP A 162 -0.65 10.74 6.35
N GLU A 163 0.23 11.45 7.03
CA GLU A 163 1.36 12.13 6.38
C GLU A 163 2.33 11.13 5.74
N ALA A 164 2.61 10.01 6.41
CA ALA A 164 3.56 9.02 5.94
C ALA A 164 3.03 8.29 4.71
N ALA A 165 1.76 7.88 4.72
CA ALA A 165 1.08 7.25 3.60
C ALA A 165 1.03 8.18 2.38
N LEU A 166 0.66 9.45 2.56
CA LEU A 166 0.63 10.41 1.46
C LEU A 166 2.04 10.67 0.90
N ARG A 167 3.04 10.84 1.77
CA ARG A 167 4.44 11.01 1.33
C ARG A 167 4.97 9.79 0.58
N ARG A 168 4.61 8.58 1.02
CA ARG A 168 4.98 7.32 0.36
C ARG A 168 4.37 7.23 -1.04
N ARG A 169 3.05 7.46 -1.17
CA ARG A 169 2.37 7.45 -2.48
C ARG A 169 2.98 8.45 -3.47
N ILE A 170 3.39 9.62 -3.00
CA ILE A 170 4.08 10.61 -3.84
C ILE A 170 5.51 10.16 -4.18
N ALA A 171 6.20 9.50 -3.25
CA ALA A 171 7.54 8.95 -3.49
C ALA A 171 7.52 7.76 -4.47
N ASP A 172 6.44 6.98 -4.52
CA ASP A 172 6.27 5.85 -5.43
C ASP A 172 6.23 6.29 -6.91
N LEU A 173 5.79 7.53 -7.19
CA LEU A 173 5.93 8.15 -8.52
C LEU A 173 7.40 8.23 -8.95
N GLY A 174 8.30 8.48 -8.00
CA GLY A 174 9.75 8.48 -8.19
C GLY A 174 10.28 9.64 -9.03
N ASP A 175 11.42 9.38 -9.67
CA ASP A 175 12.11 10.28 -10.59
C ASP A 175 12.31 9.59 -11.96
N LEU A 176 13.11 10.16 -12.86
CA LEU A 176 13.38 9.54 -14.17
C LEU A 176 14.24 8.27 -14.09
N SER A 177 14.91 8.03 -12.95
CA SER A 177 15.82 6.92 -12.74
C SER A 177 15.18 5.78 -11.94
N ASN A 178 14.27 6.10 -11.01
CA ASN A 178 13.65 5.20 -10.04
C ASN A 178 12.14 5.46 -9.89
N GLY A 179 11.38 4.47 -9.43
CA GLY A 179 9.93 4.57 -9.25
C GLY A 179 9.14 4.47 -10.55
N LEU A 180 7.84 4.75 -10.48
CA LEU A 180 6.90 4.50 -11.57
C LEU A 180 7.23 5.31 -12.85
N LEU A 181 7.47 6.62 -12.70
CA LEU A 181 7.75 7.49 -13.86
C LEU A 181 9.07 7.10 -14.55
N GLY A 182 10.08 6.69 -13.78
CA GLY A 182 11.34 6.19 -14.30
C GLY A 182 11.20 4.86 -15.03
N ALA A 183 10.37 3.95 -14.52
CA ALA A 183 10.08 2.69 -15.20
C ALA A 183 9.39 2.93 -16.56
N VAL A 184 8.42 3.83 -16.60
CA VAL A 184 7.72 4.22 -17.85
C VAL A 184 8.68 4.92 -18.81
N ALA A 185 9.54 5.83 -18.33
CA ALA A 185 10.52 6.51 -19.17
C ALA A 185 11.52 5.53 -19.82
N LYS A 186 12.03 4.54 -19.05
CA LYS A 186 12.93 3.49 -19.57
C LYS A 186 12.23 2.60 -20.60
N ALA A 187 11.00 2.17 -20.31
CA ALA A 187 10.21 1.41 -21.27
C ALA A 187 9.97 2.21 -22.56
N GLY A 188 9.63 3.50 -22.43
CA GLY A 188 9.47 4.40 -23.57
C GLY A 188 10.74 4.52 -24.42
N GLN A 189 11.92 4.64 -23.81
CA GLN A 189 13.19 4.66 -24.55
C GLN A 189 13.47 3.35 -25.30
N GLN A 190 13.05 2.22 -24.73
CA GLN A 190 13.29 0.90 -25.32
C GLN A 190 12.35 0.60 -26.50
N TYR A 191 11.09 1.01 -26.42
CA TYR A 191 10.04 0.59 -27.36
C TYR A 191 9.53 1.70 -28.29
N LEU A 192 9.78 2.98 -28.01
CA LEU A 192 9.35 4.09 -28.86
C LEU A 192 10.49 4.63 -29.73
N PRO A 193 10.19 5.17 -30.93
CA PRO A 193 11.16 5.94 -31.71
C PRO A 193 11.70 7.14 -30.92
N ASP A 194 12.98 7.47 -31.11
CA ASP A 194 13.71 8.52 -30.36
C ASP A 194 12.92 9.82 -30.18
N ARG A 195 12.28 10.32 -31.23
CA ARG A 195 11.51 11.57 -31.18
C ARG A 195 10.29 11.49 -30.25
N LYS A 196 9.62 10.33 -30.19
CA LYS A 196 8.50 10.10 -29.28
C LYS A 196 9.00 9.82 -27.86
N ALA A 197 10.08 9.06 -27.71
CA ALA A 197 10.72 8.81 -26.42
C ALA A 197 11.17 10.12 -25.75
N GLN A 198 11.79 11.05 -26.48
CA GLN A 198 12.19 12.36 -25.96
C GLN A 198 11.00 13.20 -25.47
N LYS A 199 9.88 13.19 -26.22
CA LYS A 199 8.65 13.87 -25.79
C LYS A 199 8.08 13.27 -24.52
N LEU A 200 8.07 11.94 -24.42
CA LEU A 200 7.62 11.24 -23.21
C LEU A 200 8.51 11.59 -22.01
N ILE A 201 9.83 11.59 -22.18
CA ILE A 201 10.77 11.96 -21.11
C ILE A 201 10.57 13.40 -20.65
N ALA A 202 10.38 14.35 -21.58
CA ALA A 202 10.07 15.74 -21.22
C ALA A 202 8.76 15.85 -20.43
N TYR A 203 7.73 15.10 -20.85
CA TYR A 203 6.47 15.04 -20.12
C TYR A 203 6.63 14.44 -18.71
N MET A 204 7.43 13.37 -18.57
CA MET A 204 7.76 12.79 -17.26
C MET A 204 8.55 13.77 -16.38
N GLN A 205 9.45 14.57 -16.95
CA GLN A 205 10.20 15.60 -16.22
C GLN A 205 9.27 16.63 -15.59
N ASP A 206 8.26 17.09 -16.32
CA ASP A 206 7.27 18.03 -15.81
C ASP A 206 6.48 17.42 -14.63
N MET A 207 6.10 16.14 -14.74
CA MET A 207 5.42 15.42 -13.66
C MET A 207 6.33 15.23 -12.43
N VAL A 208 7.61 14.93 -12.62
CA VAL A 208 8.58 14.83 -11.52
C VAL A 208 8.70 16.18 -10.79
N ALA A 209 8.81 17.29 -11.52
CA ALA A 209 8.89 18.63 -10.94
C ALA A 209 7.61 19.00 -10.15
N ALA A 210 6.44 18.64 -10.69
CA ALA A 210 5.15 18.81 -9.99
C ALA A 210 5.08 17.96 -8.71
N SER A 211 5.51 16.70 -8.76
CA SER A 211 5.54 15.80 -7.59
C SER A 211 6.45 16.33 -6.47
N GLN A 212 7.62 16.86 -6.82
CA GLN A 212 8.56 17.46 -5.86
C GLN A 212 7.96 18.70 -5.20
N SER A 213 7.33 19.56 -5.99
CA SER A 213 6.62 20.74 -5.48
C SER A 213 5.48 20.34 -4.55
N MET A 214 4.72 19.31 -4.91
CA MET A 214 3.64 18.77 -4.10
C MET A 214 4.13 18.22 -2.75
N ARG A 215 5.29 17.55 -2.69
CA ARG A 215 5.88 17.08 -1.41
C ARG A 215 6.09 18.22 -0.41
N VAL A 216 6.53 19.38 -0.88
CA VAL A 216 6.72 20.58 -0.04
C VAL A 216 5.37 21.11 0.47
N VAL A 217 4.33 21.08 -0.37
CA VAL A 217 2.97 21.50 0.02
C VAL A 217 2.39 20.55 1.06
N VAL A 218 2.55 19.23 0.89
CA VAL A 218 2.13 18.21 1.86
C VAL A 218 2.79 18.45 3.22
N GLN A 219 4.09 18.70 3.26
CA GLN A 219 4.78 19.02 4.50
C GLN A 219 4.19 20.26 5.20
N LYS A 220 3.93 21.33 4.43
CA LYS A 220 3.33 22.56 4.94
C LYS A 220 1.91 22.33 5.45
N LEU A 221 1.14 21.46 4.79
CA LEU A 221 -0.21 21.10 5.21
C LEU A 221 -0.19 20.47 6.60
N TYR A 222 0.61 19.42 6.80
CA TYR A 222 0.68 18.72 8.08
C TYR A 222 1.30 19.58 9.19
N GLN A 223 2.24 20.46 8.86
CA GLN A 223 2.72 21.46 9.81
C GLN A 223 1.62 22.43 10.25
N ALA A 224 0.76 22.88 9.33
CA ALA A 224 -0.38 23.74 9.65
C ALA A 224 -1.45 23.00 10.46
N VAL A 225 -1.70 21.72 10.15
CA VAL A 225 -2.58 20.84 10.94
C VAL A 225 -2.05 20.69 12.36
N TYR A 226 -0.75 20.40 12.53
CA TYR A 226 -0.12 20.30 13.84
C TYR A 226 -0.23 21.60 14.63
N HIS A 227 0.06 22.74 14.01
CA HIS A 227 -0.11 24.05 14.66
C HIS A 227 -1.55 24.31 15.11
N PHE A 228 -2.52 24.01 14.26
CA PHE A 228 -3.93 24.12 14.61
C PHE A 228 -4.30 23.24 15.81
N LEU A 229 -3.84 21.99 15.84
CA LEU A 229 -4.11 21.08 16.96
C LEU A 229 -3.47 21.58 18.26
N VAL A 230 -2.22 22.04 18.22
CA VAL A 230 -1.52 22.60 19.40
C VAL A 230 -2.20 23.87 19.91
N GLU A 231 -2.66 24.75 19.02
CA GLU A 231 -3.41 25.96 19.41
C GLU A 231 -4.76 25.63 20.08
N GLU A 232 -5.44 24.57 19.63
CA GLU A 232 -6.69 24.11 20.26
C GLU A 232 -6.46 23.43 21.62
N GLU A 233 -5.25 22.96 21.90
CA GLU A 233 -4.95 22.04 23.01
C GLU A 233 -4.01 22.56 24.10
N VAL A 234 -3.79 23.87 24.21
CA VAL A 234 -3.09 24.48 25.36
C VAL A 234 -3.72 24.08 26.73
N ALA A 235 -4.82 23.32 26.77
CA ALA A 235 -5.52 22.85 27.97
C ALA A 235 -5.35 21.38 28.39
N ARG A 236 -4.75 20.43 27.63
CA ARG A 236 -4.68 19.00 28.06
C ARG A 236 -3.35 18.30 27.78
N SER A 237 -2.91 17.48 28.74
CA SER A 237 -1.58 16.92 28.93
C SER A 237 -1.08 15.95 27.85
N ALA A 238 0.23 16.02 27.58
CA ALA A 238 0.99 15.45 26.45
C ALA A 238 1.23 13.92 26.45
N GLU A 239 0.39 13.11 27.11
CA GLU A 239 0.64 11.66 27.23
C GLU A 239 -0.30 10.77 26.39
N TYR A 240 -1.30 11.33 25.70
CA TYR A 240 -2.30 10.55 24.97
C TYR A 240 -2.46 10.98 23.51
N THR A 241 -2.94 10.05 22.68
CA THR A 241 -3.36 10.33 21.30
C THR A 241 -4.46 11.38 21.29
N ILE A 242 -4.16 12.51 20.66
CA ILE A 242 -5.05 13.64 20.51
C ILE A 242 -6.05 13.35 19.39
N THR A 243 -7.34 13.43 19.70
CA THR A 243 -8.41 13.31 18.71
C THR A 243 -9.25 14.57 18.74
N HIS A 244 -9.21 15.34 17.65
CA HIS A 244 -9.96 16.59 17.53
C HIS A 244 -11.06 16.46 16.47
N ARG A 245 -12.32 16.65 16.89
CA ARG A 245 -13.46 16.65 15.97
C ARG A 245 -13.62 18.04 15.34
N LEU A 246 -13.57 18.10 14.01
CA LEU A 246 -13.80 19.34 13.28
C LEU A 246 -15.29 19.73 13.31
N THR A 247 -15.60 20.87 13.93
CA THR A 247 -16.95 21.47 13.90
C THR A 247 -16.98 22.70 12.98
N PRO A 248 -18.17 23.17 12.54
CA PRO A 248 -18.29 24.41 11.77
C PRO A 248 -17.63 25.63 12.45
N GLN A 249 -17.62 25.66 13.78
CA GLN A 249 -17.00 26.75 14.55
C GLN A 249 -15.47 26.70 14.44
N ASN A 250 -14.86 25.52 14.55
CA ASN A 250 -13.41 25.37 14.38
C ASN A 250 -12.97 25.71 12.95
N ARG A 251 -13.81 25.42 11.94
CA ARG A 251 -13.51 25.72 10.53
C ARG A 251 -13.44 27.22 10.21
N GLN A 252 -14.10 28.06 11.00
CA GLN A 252 -14.06 29.52 10.81
C GLN A 252 -12.82 30.18 11.40
N LYS A 253 -12.03 29.46 12.21
CA LYS A 253 -10.81 29.99 12.83
C LYS A 253 -9.73 30.25 11.78
N THR A 254 -8.93 31.30 12.00
CA THR A 254 -7.83 31.71 11.11
C THR A 254 -6.83 30.58 10.85
N ALA A 255 -6.49 29.80 11.89
CA ALA A 255 -5.59 28.65 11.78
C ALA A 255 -6.15 27.57 10.84
N PHE A 256 -7.46 27.28 10.91
CA PHE A 256 -8.09 26.33 9.98
C PHE A 256 -8.19 26.89 8.55
N GLN A 257 -8.45 28.18 8.38
CA GLN A 257 -8.44 28.82 7.06
C GLN A 257 -7.05 28.75 6.38
N GLN A 258 -5.97 28.74 7.15
CA GLN A 258 -4.63 28.49 6.62
C GLN A 258 -4.49 27.05 6.09
N ILE A 259 -4.97 26.05 6.84
CA ILE A 259 -5.02 24.66 6.39
C ILE A 259 -5.82 24.57 5.08
N GLN A 260 -7.00 25.19 5.02
CA GLN A 260 -7.85 25.17 3.83
C GLN A 260 -7.15 25.78 2.60
N ARG A 261 -6.42 26.89 2.75
CA ARG A 261 -5.66 27.49 1.64
C ARG A 261 -4.54 26.57 1.14
N ILE A 262 -3.83 25.90 2.05
CA ILE A 262 -2.78 24.94 1.67
C ILE A 262 -3.41 23.70 1.01
N TRP A 263 -4.57 23.26 1.50
CA TRP A 263 -5.33 22.15 0.92
C TRP A 263 -5.75 22.43 -0.52
N VAL A 264 -6.34 23.60 -0.81
CA VAL A 264 -6.72 23.99 -2.18
C VAL A 264 -5.50 23.95 -3.11
N LYS A 265 -4.36 24.44 -2.63
CA LYS A 265 -3.11 24.35 -3.41
C LYS A 265 -2.66 22.91 -3.63
N LEU A 266 -2.82 22.03 -2.65
CA LEU A 266 -2.50 20.61 -2.79
C LEU A 266 -3.45 19.92 -3.78
N GLU A 267 -4.74 20.26 -3.74
CA GLU A 267 -5.77 19.77 -4.66
C GLU A 267 -5.44 20.13 -6.12
N GLU A 268 -4.97 21.35 -6.40
CA GLU A 268 -4.50 21.75 -7.73
C GLU A 268 -3.37 20.83 -8.25
N TYR A 269 -2.38 20.51 -7.40
CA TYR A 269 -1.30 19.59 -7.78
C TYR A 269 -1.81 18.17 -8.00
N LEU A 270 -2.68 17.68 -7.12
CA LEU A 270 -3.26 16.34 -7.22
C LEU A 270 -4.09 16.18 -8.50
N SER A 271 -4.94 17.17 -8.82
CA SER A 271 -5.73 17.17 -10.05
C SER A 271 -4.83 17.20 -11.29
N THR A 272 -3.81 18.06 -11.30
CA THR A 272 -2.88 18.17 -12.43
C THR A 272 -2.13 16.86 -12.68
N LEU A 273 -1.67 16.20 -11.61
CA LEU A 273 -0.99 14.91 -11.72
C LEU A 273 -1.94 13.78 -12.11
N HIS A 274 -3.16 13.78 -11.58
CA HIS A 274 -4.20 12.82 -11.96
C HIS A 274 -4.50 12.90 -13.46
N ASP A 275 -4.74 14.11 -13.98
CA ASP A 275 -5.00 14.34 -15.40
C ASP A 275 -3.80 13.93 -16.27
N ALA A 276 -2.58 14.23 -15.82
CA ALA A 276 -1.36 13.86 -16.55
C ALA A 276 -1.15 12.33 -16.61
N LEU A 277 -1.36 11.64 -15.49
CA LEU A 277 -1.34 10.18 -15.44
C LEU A 277 -2.46 9.57 -16.30
N GLY A 278 -3.66 10.14 -16.25
CA GLY A 278 -4.79 9.70 -17.08
C GLY A 278 -4.52 9.85 -18.57
N GLN A 279 -3.88 10.94 -19.00
CA GLN A 279 -3.45 11.12 -20.40
C GLN A 279 -2.42 10.06 -20.81
N LEU A 280 -1.49 9.72 -19.92
CA LEU A 280 -0.48 8.70 -20.17
C LEU A 280 -1.09 7.30 -20.29
N ILE A 281 -2.00 6.92 -19.38
CA ILE A 281 -2.71 5.64 -19.42
C ILE A 281 -3.50 5.53 -20.73
N ASN A 282 -4.27 6.56 -21.09
CA ASN A 282 -5.03 6.59 -22.34
C ASN A 282 -4.12 6.48 -23.58
N ALA A 283 -2.94 7.10 -23.55
CA ALA A 283 -1.98 7.00 -24.64
C ALA A 283 -1.40 5.59 -24.79
N ILE A 284 -1.12 4.91 -23.68
CA ILE A 284 -0.63 3.51 -23.66
C ILE A 284 -1.72 2.56 -24.15
N GLN A 285 -2.95 2.66 -23.65
CA GLN A 285 -4.07 1.81 -24.06
C GLN A 285 -4.34 1.92 -25.57
N ARG A 286 -4.33 3.14 -26.13
CA ARG A 286 -4.48 3.34 -27.58
C ARG A 286 -3.37 2.68 -28.40
N MET A 287 -2.16 2.56 -27.84
CA MET A 287 -1.06 1.85 -28.52
C MET A 287 -1.27 0.34 -28.47
N GLU A 288 -1.76 -0.19 -27.35
CA GLU A 288 -2.10 -1.60 -27.18
C GLU A 288 -3.21 -2.04 -28.15
N GLU A 289 -4.31 -1.29 -28.20
CA GLU A 289 -5.42 -1.53 -29.15
C GLU A 289 -4.94 -1.51 -30.61
N ALA A 290 -4.05 -0.57 -30.97
CA ALA A 290 -3.49 -0.49 -32.31
C ALA A 290 -2.56 -1.68 -32.65
N THR A 291 -1.89 -2.26 -31.65
CA THR A 291 -1.04 -3.44 -31.85
C THR A 291 -1.84 -4.73 -31.92
N GLU A 292 -2.95 -4.84 -31.18
CA GLU A 292 -3.90 -5.96 -31.29
C GLU A 292 -4.61 -5.96 -32.65
N GLN A 293 -5.09 -4.81 -33.12
CA GLN A 293 -5.72 -4.69 -34.44
C GLN A 293 -4.75 -5.00 -35.60
N GLN A 294 -3.45 -4.77 -35.44
CA GLN A 294 -2.44 -5.19 -36.43
C GLN A 294 -2.18 -6.70 -36.39
N ARG A 295 -2.33 -7.36 -35.23
CA ARG A 295 -2.21 -8.81 -35.09
C ARG A 295 -3.40 -9.57 -35.66
N ASP A 296 -4.62 -9.06 -35.49
CA ASP A 296 -5.83 -9.70 -36.02
C ASP A 296 -5.99 -9.54 -37.54
N ASN A 297 -5.24 -8.63 -38.17
CA ASN A 297 -5.23 -8.41 -39.62
C ASN A 297 -4.07 -9.13 -40.34
N LEU A 298 -3.29 -9.96 -39.65
CA LEU A 298 -2.21 -10.80 -40.17
C LEU A 298 -2.56 -12.28 -40.06
#